data_AF-A0A392NI73-F1
#
_entry.id   AF-A0A392NI73-F1
#
_cell.length_a   1.000
_cell.length_b   1.000
_cell.length_c   1.000
_cell.angle_alpha   90.00
_cell.angle_beta   90.00
_cell.angle_gamma   90.00
#
_symmetry.space_group_name_H-M   'P 1'
#
loop_
_entity.id
_entity.type
_entity.pdbx_description
1 polymer ?
#
loop_
_entity_poly.entity_id
_entity_poly.type
_entity_poly.pdbx_seq_one_letter_code
_entity_poly.pdbx_strand_id
1 'polypeptide(L)'
;MCAGAIFQARIDTVVWGAPNKLLGADGSWIRLFPDGGENVSEASDIPPAPVHPFHPKIKIRRGVLATECADVMQQFFQLRRRKKKEDLPVVTRRHHPSKLLNKLHDIFH
;
A
#
# COMPACT_ATOMS: atom_id res chain seq x y z
N MET A 1 2.55 -12.00 -5.04
CA MET A 1 1.62 -12.90 -5.75
C MET A 1 1.47 -12.50 -7.21
N CYS A 2 0.76 -11.41 -7.54
CA CYS A 2 0.41 -11.07 -8.94
C CYS A 2 1.62 -10.90 -9.87
N ALA A 3 2.70 -10.24 -9.42
CA ALA A 3 3.92 -10.09 -10.23
C ALA A 3 4.57 -11.43 -10.61
N GLY A 4 4.57 -12.41 -9.71
CA GLY A 4 5.06 -13.76 -10.02
C GLY A 4 4.16 -14.47 -11.02
N ALA A 5 2.85 -14.29 -10.93
CA ALA A 5 1.90 -14.85 -11.91
C ALA A 5 2.09 -14.24 -13.31
N ILE A 6 2.37 -12.93 -13.40
CA ILE A 6 2.69 -12.25 -14.66
C ILE A 6 3.91 -12.89 -15.34
N PHE A 7 4.97 -13.18 -14.59
CA PHE A 7 6.14 -13.89 -15.12
C PHE A 7 5.81 -15.31 -15.55
N GLN A 8 5.12 -16.09 -14.71
CA GLN A 8 4.75 -17.46 -15.06
C GLN A 8 3.84 -17.53 -16.30
N ALA A 9 2.95 -16.57 -16.47
CA ALA A 9 2.07 -16.45 -17.64
C ALA A 9 2.77 -15.88 -18.88
N ARG A 10 4.04 -15.47 -18.77
CA ARG A 10 4.84 -14.87 -19.87
C ARG A 10 4.18 -13.65 -20.50
N ILE A 11 3.51 -12.83 -19.69
CA ILE A 11 2.91 -11.58 -20.16
C ILE A 11 4.02 -10.65 -20.65
N ASP A 12 3.84 -10.10 -21.84
CA ASP A 12 4.81 -9.24 -22.53
C ASP A 12 4.70 -7.78 -22.10
N THR A 13 3.49 -7.32 -21.77
CA THR A 13 3.21 -5.93 -21.44
C THR A 13 2.35 -5.83 -20.18
N VAL A 14 2.82 -5.06 -19.20
CA VAL A 14 2.08 -4.77 -17.97
C VAL A 14 1.79 -3.27 -17.94
N VAL A 15 0.53 -2.91 -17.75
CA VAL A 15 0.09 -1.52 -17.57
C VAL A 15 -0.66 -1.43 -16.26
N TRP A 16 -0.27 -0.49 -15.40
CA TRP A 16 -0.96 -0.25 -14.14
C TRP A 16 -1.05 1.24 -13.81
N GLY A 17 -2.07 1.59 -13.01
CA GLY A 17 -2.39 2.98 -12.66
C GLY A 17 -1.71 3.48 -11.40
N ALA A 18 -2.35 3.34 -10.24
CA ALA A 18 -1.81 3.83 -8.96
C ALA A 18 -0.83 2.84 -8.30
N PRO A 19 0.27 3.32 -7.68
CA PRO A 19 1.18 2.46 -6.93
C PRO A 19 0.54 1.96 -5.62
N ASN A 20 0.82 0.71 -5.25
CA ASN A 20 0.49 0.18 -3.93
C ASN A 20 1.64 0.46 -2.96
N LYS A 21 1.56 1.59 -2.25
CA LYS A 21 2.62 2.10 -1.35
C LYS A 21 3.10 1.11 -0.29
N LEU A 22 2.27 0.14 0.12
CA LEU A 22 2.62 -0.78 1.21
C LEU A 22 3.25 -2.09 0.70
N LEU A 23 2.70 -2.66 -0.38
CA LEU A 23 3.00 -4.04 -0.81
C LEU A 23 3.26 -4.18 -2.32
N GLY A 24 3.42 -3.07 -3.03
CA GLY A 24 3.69 -3.06 -4.47
C GLY A 24 5.01 -3.74 -4.83
N ALA A 25 4.96 -4.67 -5.78
CA ALA A 25 6.13 -5.44 -6.24
C ALA A 25 6.88 -4.81 -7.43
N ASP A 26 6.50 -3.59 -7.80
CA ASP A 26 7.11 -2.80 -8.87
C ASP A 26 7.65 -1.45 -8.33
N GLY A 27 8.32 -1.50 -7.17
CA GLY A 27 9.04 -0.35 -6.61
C GLY A 27 8.52 0.23 -5.30
N SER A 28 7.43 -0.28 -4.75
CA SER A 28 6.95 0.22 -3.45
C SER A 28 7.57 -0.54 -2.27
N TRP A 29 7.51 -1.87 -2.30
CA TRP A 29 8.15 -2.73 -1.28
C TRP A 29 9.34 -3.51 -1.84
N ILE A 30 9.19 -4.01 -3.06
CA ILE A 30 10.23 -4.71 -3.81
C ILE A 30 10.11 -4.30 -5.27
N ARG A 31 11.21 -4.41 -6.03
CA ARG A 31 11.21 -4.20 -7.48
C ARG A 31 11.52 -5.52 -8.17
N LEU A 32 10.53 -6.07 -8.87
CA LEU A 32 10.67 -7.31 -9.64
C LEU A 32 10.75 -7.08 -11.15
N PHE A 33 10.22 -5.98 -11.65
CA PHE A 33 10.25 -5.65 -13.07
C PHE A 33 11.41 -4.71 -13.39
N PRO A 34 12.03 -4.84 -14.58
CA PRO A 34 13.13 -3.98 -14.98
C PRO A 34 12.67 -2.53 -15.16
N ASP A 35 13.63 -1.63 -15.18
CA ASP A 35 13.39 -0.24 -15.55
C ASP A 35 13.15 -0.15 -17.05
N GLY A 36 12.04 0.49 -17.40
CA GLY A 36 11.47 0.46 -18.74
C GLY A 36 10.02 0.88 -18.64
N GLY A 37 9.74 2.11 -19.06
CA GLY A 37 8.45 2.75 -19.00
C GLY A 37 8.59 4.25 -19.16
N GLU A 38 7.82 4.84 -20.06
CA GLU A 38 7.67 6.28 -20.20
C GLU A 38 7.02 6.79 -18.88
N ASN A 39 7.56 7.86 -18.28
CA ASN A 39 7.22 8.42 -16.95
C ASN A 39 8.00 7.87 -15.75
N VAL A 40 9.32 7.73 -15.89
CA VAL A 40 10.25 7.56 -14.76
C VAL A 40 10.37 8.88 -14.00
N SER A 41 9.41 9.18 -13.13
CA SER A 41 9.48 10.36 -12.25
C SER A 41 9.30 10.02 -10.77
N GLU A 42 9.22 8.74 -10.41
CA GLU A 42 9.37 8.34 -9.01
C GLU A 42 10.77 7.76 -8.80
N ALA A 43 11.63 8.57 -8.18
CA ALA A 43 12.88 8.10 -7.60
C ALA A 43 12.53 7.11 -6.48
N SER A 44 12.59 5.81 -6.76
CA SER A 44 12.56 4.81 -5.71
C SER A 44 13.99 4.60 -5.21
N ASP A 45 14.19 4.62 -3.89
CA ASP A 45 15.46 4.22 -3.27
C ASP A 45 15.80 2.73 -3.51
N ILE A 46 14.85 1.97 -4.08
CA ILE A 46 15.02 0.58 -4.47
C ILE A 46 15.75 0.53 -5.82
N PRO A 47 16.87 -0.20 -5.91
CA PRO A 47 17.62 -0.32 -7.16
C PRO A 47 16.81 -1.00 -8.27
N PRO A 48 17.23 -0.85 -9.53
CA PRO A 48 16.63 -1.52 -10.68
C PRO A 48 16.58 -3.04 -10.45
N ALA A 49 15.47 -3.67 -10.83
CA ALA A 49 15.44 -5.13 -10.85
C ALA A 49 16.31 -5.66 -12.00
N PRO A 50 17.08 -6.75 -11.79
CA PRO A 50 17.77 -7.42 -12.88
C PRO A 50 16.75 -7.95 -13.90
N VAL A 51 17.11 -7.89 -15.18
CA VAL A 51 16.27 -8.43 -16.25
C VAL A 51 16.17 -9.94 -16.09
N HIS A 52 14.94 -10.45 -15.99
CA HIS A 52 14.73 -11.89 -15.85
C HIS A 52 15.09 -12.63 -17.15
N PRO A 53 15.87 -13.73 -17.13
CA PRO A 53 16.34 -14.42 -18.33
C PRO A 53 15.23 -14.88 -19.28
N PHE A 54 14.06 -15.23 -18.74
CA PHE A 54 12.92 -15.69 -19.53
C PHE A 54 11.98 -14.57 -20.00
N HIS A 55 12.20 -13.32 -19.57
CA HIS A 55 11.36 -12.17 -19.92
C HIS A 55 12.19 -10.93 -20.32
N PRO A 56 13.14 -11.05 -21.27
CA PRO A 56 14.02 -9.94 -21.64
C PRO A 56 13.31 -8.78 -22.35
N LYS A 57 12.08 -9.01 -22.82
CA LYS A 57 11.31 -8.06 -23.63
C LYS A 57 10.08 -7.50 -22.90
N ILE A 58 9.92 -7.79 -21.60
CA ILE A 58 8.75 -7.32 -20.85
C ILE A 58 8.72 -5.78 -20.80
N LYS A 59 7.58 -5.19 -21.14
CA LYS A 59 7.37 -3.74 -21.14
C LYS A 59 6.44 -3.34 -20.01
N ILE A 60 6.83 -2.34 -19.22
CA ILE A 60 6.02 -1.88 -18.09
C ILE A 60 5.61 -0.42 -18.32
N ARG A 61 4.31 -0.13 -18.27
CA ARG A 61 3.80 1.25 -18.28
C ARG A 61 3.17 1.54 -16.92
N ARG A 62 3.75 2.51 -16.23
CA ARG A 62 3.42 2.86 -14.86
C ARG A 62 2.59 4.15 -14.86
N GLY A 63 1.74 4.32 -13.86
CA GLY A 63 1.08 5.59 -13.64
C GLY A 63 -0.07 5.93 -14.60
N VAL A 64 -0.59 4.96 -15.37
CA VAL A 64 -1.68 5.24 -16.32
C VAL A 64 -2.98 5.52 -15.56
N LEU A 65 -3.44 6.78 -15.59
CA LEU A 65 -4.56 7.27 -14.78
C LEU A 65 -4.32 7.01 -13.27
N ALA A 66 -3.10 7.30 -12.80
CA ALA A 66 -2.69 7.05 -11.43
C ALA A 66 -3.60 7.74 -10.41
N THR A 67 -3.96 9.00 -10.65
CA THR A 67 -4.79 9.79 -9.75
C THR A 67 -6.18 9.16 -9.61
N GLU A 68 -6.83 8.84 -10.72
CA GLU A 68 -8.17 8.27 -10.75
C GLU A 68 -8.20 6.87 -10.10
N CYS A 69 -7.19 6.05 -10.38
CA CYS A 69 -7.03 4.74 -9.77
C CYS A 69 -6.82 4.84 -8.24
N ALA A 70 -6.05 5.83 -7.79
CA ALA A 70 -5.83 6.08 -6.37
C ALA A 70 -7.11 6.57 -5.68
N ASP A 71 -7.84 7.47 -6.32
CA ASP A 71 -9.08 8.06 -5.79
C ASP A 71 -10.15 7.00 -5.55
N VAL A 72 -10.35 6.06 -6.49
CA VAL A 72 -11.29 4.94 -6.33
C VAL A 72 -10.98 4.13 -5.07
N MET A 73 -9.71 3.81 -4.83
CA MET A 73 -9.30 3.06 -3.63
C MET A 73 -9.48 3.87 -2.34
N GLN A 74 -9.15 5.16 -2.36
CA GLN A 74 -9.35 6.04 -1.20
C GLN A 74 -10.83 6.15 -0.84
N GLN A 75 -11.70 6.40 -1.83
CA GLN A 75 -13.14 6.48 -1.65
C GLN A 75 -13.71 5.18 -1.08
N PHE A 76 -13.31 4.02 -1.62
CA PHE A 76 -13.75 2.71 -1.12
C PHE A 76 -13.45 2.54 0.39
N PHE A 77 -12.23 2.82 0.82
CA PHE A 77 -11.86 2.67 2.23
C PHE A 77 -12.47 3.76 3.13
N GLN A 78 -12.67 4.98 2.63
CA GLN A 78 -13.42 6.01 3.35
C GLN A 78 -14.86 5.57 3.62
N LEU A 79 -15.56 5.06 2.59
CA LEU A 79 -16.92 4.54 2.72
C LEU A 79 -17.01 3.37 3.69
N ARG A 80 -16.06 2.42 3.63
CA ARG A 80 -16.00 1.30 4.59
C ARG A 80 -15.81 1.76 6.03
N ARG A 81 -14.96 2.76 6.28
CA ARG A 81 -14.75 3.34 7.62
C ARG A 81 -15.99 4.05 8.14
N ARG A 82 -16.73 4.74 7.26
CA ARG A 82 -18.00 5.41 7.62
C ARG A 82 -19.08 4.41 8.01
N LYS A 83 -19.31 3.37 7.22
CA LYS A 83 -20.30 2.30 7.54
C LYS A 83 -20.02 1.65 8.89
N LYS A 84 -18.75 1.30 9.16
CA LYS A 84 -18.36 0.73 10.46
C LYS A 84 -18.68 1.68 11.63
N LYS A 85 -18.57 3.00 11.44
CA LYS A 85 -18.90 4.01 12.46
C LYS A 85 -20.42 4.13 12.69
N GLU A 86 -21.23 3.91 11.66
CA GLU A 86 -22.69 3.92 11.74
C GLU A 86 -23.23 2.63 12.40
N ASP A 87 -22.59 1.48 12.16
CA ASP A 87 -22.97 0.18 12.75
C ASP A 87 -22.54 0.02 14.22
N LEU A 88 -21.62 0.87 14.71
CA LEU A 88 -21.25 0.91 16.13
C LEU A 88 -22.31 1.74 16.86
N PRO A 89 -23.01 1.20 17.88
CA PRO A 89 -23.75 2.07 18.79
C PRO A 89 -22.74 3.07 19.36
N VAL A 90 -23.14 4.33 19.52
CA VAL A 90 -22.34 5.36 20.18
C VAL A 90 -22.02 4.86 21.59
N VAL A 91 -20.94 4.10 21.73
CA VAL A 91 -20.36 3.78 23.01
C VAL A 91 -19.69 5.09 23.41
N THR A 92 -20.43 5.87 24.20
CA THR A 92 -19.87 6.94 25.03
C THR A 92 -18.55 6.41 25.60
N ARG A 93 -17.43 6.97 25.15
CA ARG A 93 -16.12 6.69 25.73
C ARG A 93 -16.24 7.02 27.21
N ARG A 94 -16.48 6.01 28.06
CA ARG A 94 -16.32 6.18 29.49
C ARG A 94 -14.84 6.45 29.68
N HIS A 95 -14.51 7.69 30.02
CA HIS A 95 -13.20 8.03 30.56
C HIS A 95 -12.95 7.05 31.71
N HIS A 96 -12.10 6.06 31.49
CA HIS A 96 -11.57 5.25 32.57
C HIS A 96 -10.59 6.16 33.30
N PRO A 97 -10.87 6.61 34.53
CA PRO A 97 -9.89 7.37 35.28
C PRO A 97 -8.68 6.46 35.47
N SER A 98 -7.54 6.86 34.95
CA SER A 98 -6.29 6.14 35.10
C SER A 98 -6.04 5.94 36.59
N LYS A 99 -5.94 4.69 37.04
CA LYS A 99 -5.52 4.30 38.40
C LYS A 99 -4.05 4.65 38.71
N LEU A 100 -3.54 5.75 38.16
CA LEU A 100 -2.18 6.23 38.37
C LEU A 100 -2.05 7.05 39.66
N LEU A 101 -3.15 7.54 40.24
CA LEU A 101 -3.11 8.44 41.40
C LEU A 101 -3.20 7.75 42.78
N ASN A 102 -3.62 6.48 42.86
CA ASN A 102 -3.74 5.80 44.16
C ASN A 102 -2.42 5.21 44.68
N LYS A 103 -1.37 5.13 43.85
CA LYS A 103 -0.07 4.56 44.25
C LYS A 103 0.88 5.53 44.96
N LEU A 104 0.53 6.81 45.07
CA LEU A 104 1.37 7.80 45.77
C LEU A 104 1.04 7.95 47.27
N HIS A 105 -0.07 7.38 47.74
CA HIS A 105 -0.47 7.47 49.15
C HIS A 105 0.11 6.35 50.05
N ASP A 106 0.62 5.26 49.47
CA ASP A 106 1.21 4.12 50.19
C ASP A 106 2.74 4.23 50.39
N ILE A 107 3.35 5.38 50.07
CA ILE A 107 4.82 5.58 50.17
C ILE A 107 5.21 6.43 51.41
N PHE A 108 4.24 6.99 52.14
CA PHE A 108 4.50 7.88 53.30
C PHE A 108 3.75 7.50 54.59
N HIS A 109 3.48 6.22 54.83
CA HIS A 109 3.13 5.72 56.16
C HIS A 109 3.93 4.46 56.50
#